data_AF-A0A9E1JP27-F1
#
_entry.id   AF-A0A9E1JP27-F1
#
_cell.length_a   1.000
_cell.length_b   1.000
_cell.length_c   1.000
_cell.angle_alpha   90.00
_cell.angle_beta   90.00
_cell.angle_gamma   90.00
#
_symmetry.space_group_name_H-M   'P 1'
#
loop_
_entity.id
_entity.type
_entity.pdbx_description
1 polymer ?
#
loop_
_entity_poly.entity_id
_entity_poly.type
_entity_poly.pdbx_seq_one_letter_code
_entity_poly.pdbx_strand_id
1 'polypeptide(L)'
;MSDKEKKIIKTIRIDVDKCNGCRACEMICSAFHAAPKYSSNNPARSRIRIIREPLRDLYVPVYAGEYTVAECAGRDKYTIDGKEYDECAFCRASCPSRDEFKEPDSGLPLKCDMCEGEEEPLCVKWCMHDALILEEREEELEEQEELEELEIGLESLADKYGMDEIMDALSRLNNKD
;
A
#
# COMPACT_ATOMS: atom_id res chain seq x y z
N MET A 1 32.79 10.63 7.03
CA MET A 1 32.26 9.35 7.54
C MET A 1 30.85 9.69 7.96
N SER A 2 29.84 9.26 7.20
CA SER A 2 28.44 9.43 7.57
C SER A 2 28.24 8.77 8.93
N ASP A 3 27.66 9.49 9.88
CA ASP A 3 27.24 8.91 11.14
C ASP A 3 26.16 7.88 10.81
N LYS A 4 26.48 6.60 11.04
CA LYS A 4 25.52 5.52 10.87
C LYS A 4 24.61 5.51 12.10
N GLU A 5 23.41 6.06 11.98
CA GLU A 5 22.39 5.90 13.01
C GLU A 5 21.78 4.50 12.95
N LYS A 6 21.54 3.92 14.13
CA LYS A 6 20.80 2.67 14.26
C LYS A 6 19.31 2.97 14.14
N LYS A 7 18.65 2.41 13.13
CA LYS A 7 17.20 2.50 12.94
C LYS A 7 16.54 1.16 13.26
N ILE A 8 15.33 1.21 13.83
CA ILE A 8 14.48 0.03 14.03
C ILE A 8 13.73 -0.21 12.72
N ILE A 9 13.98 -1.36 12.10
CA ILE A 9 13.29 -1.82 10.90
C ILE A 9 12.11 -2.69 11.30
N LYS A 10 10.92 -2.26 10.89
CA LYS A 10 9.67 -3.01 11.04
C LYS A 10 9.44 -3.87 9.81
N THR A 11 9.23 -5.16 10.02
CA THR A 11 8.87 -6.13 8.97
C THR A 11 7.55 -6.77 9.33
N ILE A 12 6.60 -6.84 8.39
CA ILE A 12 5.41 -7.67 8.56
C ILE A 12 5.68 -9.01 7.87
N ARG A 13 5.87 -10.06 8.66
CA ARG A 13 5.94 -11.43 8.15
C ARG A 13 4.53 -11.93 7.84
N ILE A 14 4.36 -12.48 6.64
CA ILE A 14 3.08 -12.94 6.12
C ILE A 14 3.13 -14.47 6.00
N ASP A 15 2.34 -15.16 6.82
CA ASP A 15 2.14 -16.60 6.79
C ASP A 15 0.85 -16.91 6.02
N VAL A 16 0.99 -17.15 4.72
CA VAL A 16 -0.14 -17.34 3.80
C VAL A 16 -0.93 -18.62 4.10
N ASP A 17 -0.30 -19.63 4.71
CA ASP A 17 -0.95 -20.90 5.06
C ASP A 17 -1.95 -20.74 6.21
N LYS A 18 -1.78 -19.69 7.03
CA LYS A 18 -2.74 -19.31 8.09
C LYS A 18 -3.82 -18.34 7.61
N CYS A 19 -3.70 -17.79 6.40
CA CYS A 19 -4.68 -16.86 5.87
C CYS A 19 -5.97 -17.59 5.46
N ASN A 20 -7.09 -17.23 6.07
CA ASN A 20 -8.41 -17.79 5.71
C ASN A 20 -9.18 -16.92 4.69
N GLY A 21 -8.57 -15.85 4.18
CA GLY A 21 -9.20 -14.94 3.22
C GLY A 21 -10.40 -14.13 3.76
N CYS A 22 -10.49 -13.88 5.06
CA CYS A 22 -11.60 -13.12 5.66
C CYS A 22 -11.64 -11.63 5.28
N ARG A 23 -10.52 -11.06 4.82
CA ARG A 23 -10.35 -9.64 4.45
C ARG A 23 -10.60 -8.64 5.59
N ALA A 24 -10.51 -9.08 6.85
CA ALA A 24 -10.60 -8.19 8.01
C ALA A 24 -9.51 -7.10 8.00
N CYS A 25 -8.31 -7.45 7.54
CA CYS A 25 -7.20 -6.52 7.34
C CYS A 25 -7.54 -5.41 6.34
N GLU A 26 -8.26 -5.73 5.26
CA GLU A 26 -8.66 -4.73 4.26
C GLU A 26 -9.66 -3.73 4.86
N MET A 27 -10.65 -4.27 5.58
CA MET A 27 -11.69 -3.49 6.25
C MET A 27 -11.09 -2.52 7.28
N ILE A 28 -10.32 -3.01 8.25
CA ILE A 28 -9.78 -2.15 9.32
C ILE A 28 -8.81 -1.11 8.78
N CYS A 29 -7.96 -1.48 7.81
CA CYS A 29 -7.01 -0.55 7.22
C CYS A 29 -7.75 0.59 6.50
N SER A 30 -8.76 0.28 5.67
CA SER A 30 -9.55 1.32 5.01
C SER A 30 -10.37 2.16 5.99
N ALA A 31 -10.86 1.55 7.08
CA ALA A 31 -11.62 2.26 8.10
C ALA A 31 -10.76 3.27 8.85
N PHE A 32 -9.56 2.87 9.24
CA PHE A 32 -8.60 3.73 9.93
C PHE A 32 -8.23 4.95 9.09
N HIS A 33 -8.03 4.75 7.79
CA HIS A 33 -7.64 5.80 6.85
C HIS A 33 -8.83 6.59 6.27
N ALA A 34 -10.06 6.35 6.75
CA ALA A 34 -11.17 7.23 6.40
C ALA A 34 -10.96 8.63 6.99
N ALA A 35 -11.52 9.65 6.36
CA ALA A 35 -11.49 11.02 6.86
C ALA A 35 -12.93 11.48 7.20
N PRO A 36 -13.27 11.67 8.50
CA PRO A 36 -12.45 11.42 9.69
C PRO A 36 -12.26 9.93 10.00
N LYS A 37 -11.24 9.58 10.81
CA LYS A 37 -10.88 8.18 11.14
C LYS A 37 -12.12 7.37 11.55
N TYR A 38 -12.28 6.18 10.98
CA TYR A 38 -13.37 5.24 11.22
C TYR A 38 -14.78 5.67 10.76
N SER A 39 -14.93 6.83 10.10
CA SER A 39 -16.24 7.31 9.61
C SER A 39 -16.89 6.41 8.56
N SER A 40 -16.09 5.68 7.80
CA SER A 40 -16.54 4.74 6.77
C SER A 40 -15.48 3.65 6.58
N ASN A 41 -15.76 2.66 5.76
CA ASN A 41 -14.76 1.68 5.32
C ASN A 41 -15.02 1.32 3.87
N ASN A 42 -13.95 1.06 3.12
CA ASN A 42 -14.02 0.63 1.73
C ASN A 42 -12.75 -0.17 1.39
N PRO A 43 -12.85 -1.51 1.25
CA PRO A 43 -11.70 -2.34 0.94
C PRO A 43 -10.91 -1.94 -0.32
N ALA A 44 -11.55 -1.25 -1.28
CA ALA A 44 -10.86 -0.73 -2.45
C ALA A 44 -9.80 0.33 -2.09
N ARG A 45 -10.00 1.07 -0.98
CA ARG A 45 -9.09 2.08 -0.43
C ARG A 45 -8.06 1.52 0.57
N SER A 46 -7.99 0.19 0.69
CA SER A 46 -7.10 -0.43 1.66
C SER A 46 -5.64 -0.49 1.17
N ARG A 47 -4.70 -0.23 2.08
CA ARG A 47 -3.24 -0.34 1.85
C ARG A 47 -2.73 -1.78 1.99
N ILE A 48 -3.61 -2.75 2.24
CA ILE A 48 -3.37 -4.19 2.14
C ILE A 48 -4.52 -4.83 1.36
N ARG A 49 -4.21 -5.72 0.42
CA ARG A 49 -5.20 -6.41 -0.44
C ARG A 49 -4.92 -7.90 -0.48
N ILE A 50 -5.96 -8.72 -0.36
CA ILE A 50 -5.85 -10.18 -0.39
C ILE A 50 -6.16 -10.67 -1.80
N ILE A 51 -5.20 -11.34 -2.44
CA ILE A 51 -5.49 -12.23 -3.56
C ILE A 51 -6.23 -13.43 -2.98
N ARG A 52 -7.51 -13.56 -3.35
CA ARG A 52 -8.43 -14.54 -2.76
C ARG A 52 -9.09 -15.37 -3.85
N GLU A 53 -8.52 -16.54 -4.09
CA GLU A 53 -9.00 -17.50 -5.10
C GLU A 53 -9.23 -18.87 -4.49
N PRO A 54 -10.41 -19.11 -3.87
CA PRO A 54 -10.67 -20.34 -3.12
C PRO A 54 -10.57 -21.63 -3.94
N LEU A 55 -10.89 -21.56 -5.24
CA LEU A 55 -10.81 -22.73 -6.13
C LEU A 55 -9.37 -23.11 -6.49
N ARG A 56 -8.44 -22.15 -6.38
CA ARG A 56 -6.99 -22.34 -6.60
C ARG A 56 -6.20 -22.45 -5.29
N ASP A 57 -6.89 -22.37 -4.15
CA ASP A 57 -6.29 -22.32 -2.81
C ASP A 57 -5.24 -21.19 -2.69
N LEU A 58 -5.59 -19.99 -3.15
CA LEU A 58 -4.74 -18.79 -3.03
C LEU A 58 -5.34 -17.79 -2.06
N TYR A 59 -4.58 -17.48 -1.00
CA TYR A 59 -4.91 -16.48 0.01
C TYR A 59 -3.66 -15.68 0.35
N VAL A 60 -3.33 -14.70 -0.49
CA VAL A 60 -2.08 -13.94 -0.37
C VAL A 60 -2.36 -12.48 -0.02
N PRO A 61 -2.04 -12.04 1.21
CA PRO A 61 -1.99 -10.63 1.55
C PRO A 61 -0.83 -9.92 0.84
N VAL A 62 -1.13 -8.83 0.15
CA VAL A 62 -0.17 -7.98 -0.54
C VAL A 62 -0.33 -6.55 -0.04
N TYR A 63 0.77 -5.94 0.39
CA TYR A 63 0.79 -4.57 0.90
C TYR A 63 1.11 -3.58 -0.21
N ALA A 64 0.44 -2.43 -0.17
CA ALA A 64 0.82 -1.27 -0.98
C ALA A 64 2.29 -0.90 -0.73
N GLY A 65 2.99 -0.56 -1.80
CA GLY A 65 4.37 -0.09 -1.80
C GLY A 65 4.47 1.24 -2.55
N GLU A 66 5.56 1.41 -3.30
CA GLU A 66 5.84 2.67 -3.98
C GLU A 66 4.93 2.95 -5.17
N TYR A 67 4.78 4.23 -5.50
CA TYR A 67 4.19 4.70 -6.74
C TYR A 67 5.16 4.46 -7.91
N THR A 68 4.62 4.10 -9.07
CA THR A 68 5.37 4.06 -10.33
C THR A 68 4.61 4.78 -11.43
N VAL A 69 5.33 5.63 -12.15
CA VAL A 69 4.79 6.41 -13.28
C VAL A 69 4.52 5.54 -14.51
N ALA A 70 5.25 4.43 -14.66
CA ALA A 70 5.22 3.59 -15.85
C ALA A 70 5.06 2.11 -15.50
N GLU A 71 4.53 1.37 -16.46
CA GLU A 71 4.48 -0.09 -16.40
C GLU A 71 5.85 -0.71 -16.71
N CYS A 72 6.07 -1.93 -16.24
CA CYS A 72 7.24 -2.72 -16.63
C CYS A 72 7.18 -3.07 -18.12
N ALA A 73 8.35 -3.13 -18.77
CA ALA A 73 8.45 -3.52 -20.19
C ALA A 73 7.92 -4.94 -20.47
N GLY A 74 7.95 -5.81 -19.46
CA GLY A 74 7.30 -7.11 -19.46
C GLY A 74 6.74 -7.37 -18.07
N ARG A 75 5.58 -8.01 -18.02
CA ARG A 75 4.91 -8.38 -16.77
C ARG A 75 5.17 -9.84 -16.46
N ASP A 76 5.33 -10.15 -15.19
CA ASP A 76 5.66 -11.48 -14.72
C ASP A 76 4.42 -12.24 -14.26
N LYS A 77 4.48 -13.57 -14.38
CA LYS A 77 3.45 -14.49 -13.92
C LYS A 77 4.13 -15.73 -13.38
N TYR A 78 3.72 -16.16 -12.19
CA TYR A 78 4.40 -17.23 -11.46
C TYR A 78 3.57 -18.51 -11.40
N THR A 79 4.28 -19.63 -11.52
CA THR A 79 3.81 -20.93 -11.04
C THR A 79 4.72 -21.37 -9.92
N ILE A 80 4.19 -21.48 -8.70
CA ILE A 80 4.94 -21.86 -7.49
C ILE A 80 4.21 -23.04 -6.87
N ASP A 81 4.93 -24.13 -6.62
CA ASP A 81 4.38 -25.35 -6.02
C ASP A 81 3.09 -25.87 -6.70
N GLY A 82 3.05 -25.75 -8.03
CA GLY A 82 1.91 -26.20 -8.86
C GLY A 82 0.71 -25.25 -8.84
N LYS A 83 0.78 -24.13 -8.11
CA LYS A 83 -0.25 -23.08 -8.09
C LYS A 83 0.10 -21.98 -9.09
N GLU A 84 -0.86 -21.61 -9.92
CA GLU A 84 -0.72 -20.52 -10.90
C GLU A 84 -1.28 -19.21 -10.34
N TYR A 85 -0.40 -18.23 -10.19
CA TYR A 85 -0.73 -16.89 -9.70
C TYR A 85 -1.04 -15.97 -10.88
N ASP A 86 -1.78 -14.91 -10.60
CA ASP A 86 -2.11 -13.91 -11.61
C ASP A 86 -0.88 -13.09 -12.01
N GLU A 87 -0.96 -12.45 -13.18
CA GLU A 87 0.06 -11.51 -13.63
C GLU A 87 0.27 -10.41 -12.58
N CYS A 88 1.53 -10.07 -12.28
CA CYS A 88 1.90 -9.06 -11.27
C CYS A 88 1.38 -9.34 -9.83
N ALA A 89 0.96 -10.57 -9.50
CA ALA A 89 0.32 -10.90 -8.22
C ALA A 89 1.06 -10.41 -6.97
N PHE A 90 2.39 -10.52 -6.96
CA PHE A 90 3.22 -10.13 -5.80
C PHE A 90 3.72 -8.68 -5.88
N CYS A 91 3.34 -7.94 -6.92
CA CYS A 91 3.74 -6.56 -7.08
C CYS A 91 3.04 -5.66 -6.06
N ARG A 92 3.83 -4.86 -5.36
CA ARG A 92 3.34 -3.90 -4.35
C ARG A 92 3.05 -2.51 -4.94
N ALA A 93 3.50 -2.25 -6.16
CA ALA A 93 3.47 -0.90 -6.72
C ALA A 93 2.04 -0.41 -6.95
N SER A 94 1.80 0.87 -6.65
CA SER A 94 0.68 1.61 -7.20
C SER A 94 1.02 1.93 -8.67
N CYS A 95 0.59 1.03 -9.56
CA CYS A 95 1.01 0.98 -10.95
C CYS A 95 -0.16 1.34 -11.88
N PRO A 96 0.06 2.06 -13.00
CA PRO A 96 -0.99 2.35 -13.98
C PRO A 96 -1.65 1.09 -14.57
N SER A 97 -1.02 -0.08 -14.50
CA SER A 97 -1.49 -1.32 -15.13
C SER A 97 -2.77 -1.96 -14.55
N ARG A 98 -3.16 -1.59 -13.33
CA ARG A 98 -4.21 -2.27 -12.53
C ARG A 98 -4.77 -1.34 -11.45
N ASP A 99 -5.92 -1.63 -10.86
CA ASP A 99 -6.57 -0.71 -9.89
C ASP A 99 -6.11 -0.88 -8.44
N GLU A 100 -5.34 -1.92 -8.11
CA GLU A 100 -4.84 -2.11 -6.75
C GLU A 100 -3.94 -0.96 -6.29
N PHE A 101 -4.07 -0.64 -5.00
CA PHE A 101 -3.30 0.41 -4.32
C PHE A 101 -3.49 1.80 -4.92
N LYS A 102 -4.68 2.06 -5.47
CA LYS A 102 -5.13 3.38 -5.88
C LYS A 102 -6.49 3.71 -5.29
N GLU A 103 -6.72 4.99 -5.05
CA GLU A 103 -8.04 5.49 -4.69
C GLU A 103 -9.03 5.22 -5.83
N PRO A 104 -10.19 4.60 -5.56
CA PRO A 104 -11.10 4.12 -6.62
C PRO A 104 -11.82 5.25 -7.36
N ASP A 105 -11.82 6.45 -6.82
CA ASP A 105 -12.44 7.64 -7.41
C ASP A 105 -11.44 8.53 -8.16
N SER A 106 -10.30 8.83 -7.53
CA SER A 106 -9.30 9.75 -8.08
C SER A 106 -8.18 9.05 -8.85
N GLY A 107 -7.90 7.80 -8.52
CA GLY A 107 -6.72 7.06 -9.00
C GLY A 107 -5.43 7.43 -8.27
N LEU A 108 -5.49 8.22 -7.19
CA LEU A 108 -4.31 8.59 -6.40
C LEU A 108 -3.62 7.36 -5.79
N PRO A 109 -2.29 7.34 -5.71
CA PRO A 109 -1.56 6.21 -5.15
C PRO A 109 -1.83 6.06 -3.65
N LEU A 110 -2.02 4.81 -3.22
CA LEU A 110 -2.06 4.42 -1.81
C LEU A 110 -0.73 3.76 -1.46
N LYS A 111 -0.14 4.14 -0.33
CA LYS A 111 1.09 3.53 0.24
C LYS A 111 0.82 3.08 1.67
N CYS A 112 1.35 1.91 2.05
CA CYS A 112 1.27 1.46 3.44
C CYS A 112 2.27 2.26 4.28
N ASP A 113 1.78 2.88 5.33
CA ASP A 113 2.50 3.72 6.30
C ASP A 113 2.80 2.98 7.61
N MET A 114 2.62 1.64 7.64
CA MET A 114 2.71 0.84 8.87
C MET A 114 1.83 1.33 10.04
N CYS A 115 0.75 2.08 9.76
CA CYS A 115 -0.07 2.77 10.76
C CYS A 115 0.76 3.64 11.71
N GLU A 116 1.62 4.51 11.16
CA GLU A 116 2.40 5.47 11.93
C GLU A 116 1.55 6.20 12.99
N GLY A 117 2.09 6.28 14.21
CA GLY A 117 1.40 6.84 15.37
C GLY A 117 0.50 5.86 16.15
N GLU A 118 0.28 4.64 15.64
CA GLU A 118 -0.38 3.55 16.38
C GLU A 118 0.66 2.64 17.08
N GLU A 119 0.25 1.95 18.14
CA GLU A 119 1.11 1.01 18.88
C GLU A 119 1.55 -0.18 18.01
N GLU A 120 0.68 -0.66 17.11
CA GLU A 120 0.94 -1.74 16.18
C GLU A 120 0.09 -1.57 14.90
N PRO A 121 0.50 -2.13 13.75
CA PRO A 121 -0.31 -2.11 12.54
C PRO A 121 -1.68 -2.75 12.77
N LEU A 122 -2.76 -2.01 12.49
CA LEU A 122 -4.12 -2.49 12.77
C LEU A 122 -4.51 -3.75 11.99
N CYS A 123 -3.91 -3.96 10.82
CA CYS A 123 -4.09 -5.20 10.05
C CYS A 123 -3.50 -6.43 10.74
N VAL A 124 -2.38 -6.28 11.46
CA VAL A 124 -1.77 -7.32 12.32
C VAL A 124 -2.69 -7.57 13.51
N LYS A 125 -3.06 -6.51 14.23
CA LYS A 125 -3.96 -6.56 15.40
C LYS A 125 -5.29 -7.27 15.12
N TRP A 126 -5.87 -7.07 13.94
CA TRP A 126 -7.15 -7.68 13.56
C TRP A 126 -7.01 -9.06 12.89
N CYS A 127 -5.79 -9.51 12.62
CA CYS A 127 -5.54 -10.83 12.10
C CYS A 127 -5.59 -11.88 13.20
N MET A 128 -6.79 -12.29 13.61
CA MET A 128 -7.02 -13.28 14.69
C MET A 128 -6.47 -14.69 14.40
N HIS A 129 -5.84 -14.91 13.24
CA HIS A 129 -5.27 -16.19 12.80
C HIS A 129 -3.74 -16.13 12.75
N ASP A 130 -3.13 -15.01 13.16
CA ASP A 130 -1.68 -14.81 13.17
C ASP A 130 -1.02 -15.04 11.80
N ALA A 131 -1.74 -14.71 10.72
CA ALA A 131 -1.21 -14.74 9.35
C ALA A 131 -0.35 -13.50 9.04
N LEU A 132 -0.48 -12.43 9.82
CA LEU A 132 0.28 -11.19 9.72
C LEU A 132 0.97 -10.95 11.06
N ILE A 133 2.30 -10.83 11.07
CA ILE A 133 3.10 -10.78 12.31
C ILE A 133 4.11 -9.64 12.19
N LEU A 134 4.11 -8.72 13.16
CA LEU A 134 5.10 -7.66 13.25
C LEU A 134 6.41 -8.21 13.84
N GLU A 135 7.52 -7.95 13.16
CA GLU A 135 8.87 -8.25 13.60
C GLU A 135 9.73 -6.99 13.53
N GLU A 136 10.58 -6.78 14.53
CA GLU A 136 11.44 -5.60 14.65
C GLU A 136 12.90 -6.01 14.77
N ARG A 137 13.78 -5.27 14.11
CA ARG A 137 15.24 -5.47 14.19
C ARG A 137 15.99 -4.15 14.08
N GLU A 138 17.15 -4.06 14.73
CA GLU A 138 18.04 -2.89 14.59
C GLU A 138 18.98 -3.07 13.39
N GLU A 139 19.06 -2.06 12.54
CA GLU A 139 20.04 -2.00 11.44
C GLU A 139 20.72 -0.63 11.38
N GLU A 140 22.01 -0.63 11.02
CA GLU A 140 22.77 0.58 10.70
C GLU A 140 22.54 0.94 9.24
N LEU A 141 21.86 2.06 8.97
CA LEU A 141 21.50 2.48 7.62
C LEU A 141 21.96 3.92 7.35
N GLU A 142 22.21 4.20 6.08
CA GLU A 142 22.38 5.58 5.60
C GLU A 142 20.99 6.23 5.47
N GLU A 143 20.86 7.49 5.89
CA GLU A 143 19.61 8.23 5.71
C GLU A 143 19.30 8.40 4.22
N GLN A 144 18.06 8.06 3.84
CA GLN A 144 17.49 8.36 2.54
C GLN A 144 16.37 9.39 2.76
N GLU A 145 16.27 10.38 1.86
CA GLU A 145 15.12 11.30 1.83
C GLU A 145 13.87 10.51 1.41
N GLU A 146 12.91 10.37 2.32
CA GLU A 146 11.58 9.84 2.01
C GLU A 146 10.67 11.00 1.56
N LEU A 147 10.04 10.85 0.41
CA LEU A 147 9.00 11.78 -0.07
C LEU A 147 7.73 11.61 0.78
N GLU A 148 7.11 12.72 1.16
CA GLU A 148 5.86 12.71 1.93
C GLU A 148 4.66 12.26 1.05
N GLU A 149 3.61 11.70 1.67
CA GLU A 149 2.41 11.22 0.96
C GLU A 149 1.77 12.30 0.07
N LEU A 150 1.79 13.56 0.52
CA LEU A 150 1.28 14.69 -0.25
C LEU A 150 2.09 14.93 -1.53
N GLU A 151 3.42 14.85 -1.44
CA GLU A 151 4.31 15.07 -2.58
C GLU A 151 4.10 13.99 -3.64
N ILE A 152 4.03 12.72 -3.23
CA ILE A 152 3.76 11.59 -4.13
C ILE A 152 2.38 11.75 -4.81
N GLY A 153 1.36 12.19 -4.06
CA GLY A 153 0.03 12.45 -4.60
C GLY A 153 0.02 13.57 -5.64
N LEU A 154 0.72 14.67 -5.35
CA LEU A 154 0.86 15.81 -6.27
C LEU A 154 1.66 15.45 -7.53
N GLU A 155 2.76 14.69 -7.37
CA GLU A 155 3.56 14.19 -8.49
C GLU A 155 2.72 13.27 -9.39
N SER A 156 1.97 12.33 -8.81
CA SER A 156 1.08 11.46 -9.58
C SER A 156 0.00 12.22 -10.35
N LEU A 157 -0.54 13.31 -9.80
CA LEU A 157 -1.45 14.19 -10.53
C LEU A 157 -0.70 14.94 -11.64
N ALA A 158 0.52 15.40 -11.38
CA ALA A 158 1.31 16.17 -12.33
C ALA A 158 1.70 15.32 -13.55
N ASP A 159 2.01 14.05 -13.35
CA ASP A 159 2.25 13.10 -14.43
C ASP A 159 1.00 12.87 -15.31
N LYS A 160 -0.19 13.00 -14.72
CA LYS A 160 -1.46 12.76 -15.41
C LYS A 160 -2.01 14.00 -16.13
N TYR A 161 -1.87 15.18 -15.54
CA TYR A 161 -2.51 16.41 -16.02
C TYR A 161 -1.52 17.53 -16.37
N GLY A 162 -0.26 17.41 -15.98
CA GLY A 162 0.75 18.46 -16.09
C GLY A 162 0.73 19.44 -14.92
N MET A 163 1.92 19.93 -14.55
CA MET A 163 2.10 20.81 -13.38
C MET A 163 1.35 22.15 -13.52
N ASP A 164 1.34 22.73 -14.72
CA ASP A 164 0.67 24.01 -14.98
C ASP A 164 -0.84 23.92 -14.71
N GLU A 165 -1.49 22.83 -15.14
CA GLU A 165 -2.93 22.62 -14.91
C GLU A 165 -3.27 22.47 -13.42
N ILE A 166 -2.38 21.82 -12.65
CA ILE A 166 -2.53 21.67 -11.19
C ILE A 166 -2.41 23.01 -10.50
N MET A 167 -1.38 23.80 -10.84
CA MET A 167 -1.17 25.12 -10.26
C MET A 167 -2.36 26.05 -10.54
N ASP A 168 -2.91 26.00 -11.75
CA ASP A 168 -4.12 26.72 -12.12
C ASP A 168 -5.34 26.26 -11.31
N ALA A 169 -5.51 24.95 -11.12
CA ALA A 169 -6.61 24.39 -10.34
C ALA A 169 -6.53 24.79 -8.85
N LEU A 170 -5.34 24.68 -8.25
CA LEU A 170 -5.07 25.11 -6.87
C LEU A 170 -5.33 26.61 -6.70
N SER A 171 -4.88 27.44 -7.64
CA SER A 171 -5.13 28.89 -7.62
C SER A 171 -6.62 29.22 -7.65
N ARG A 172 -7.43 28.47 -8.44
CA ARG A 172 -8.88 28.64 -8.48
C ARG A 172 -9.57 28.20 -7.18
N LEU A 173 -9.05 27.18 -6.50
CA LEU A 173 -9.60 26.69 -5.23
C LEU A 173 -9.28 27.68 -4.09
N ASN A 174 -8.06 28.21 -4.05
CA ASN A 174 -7.63 29.17 -3.02
C ASN A 174 -8.37 30.52 -3.12
N ASN A 175 -8.92 30.87 -4.29
CA ASN A 175 -9.75 32.07 -4.49
C ASN A 175 -11.24 31.87 -4.19
N LYS A 176 -11.66 30.67 -3.75
CA LYS A 176 -13.05 30.37 -3.38
C LYS A 176 -13.31 30.42 -1.87
N ASP A 177 -12.28 30.72 -1.08
CA ASP A 177 -12.36 31.09 0.34
C ASP A 177 -12.29 32.61 0.51
#